data_AF-A0A3D9Z5V7-F1
#
_entry.id   AF-A0A3D9Z5V7-F1
#
_cell.length_a   1.000
_cell.length_b   1.000
_cell.length_c   1.000
_cell.angle_alpha   90.00
_cell.angle_beta   90.00
_cell.angle_gamma   90.00
#
_symmetry.space_group_name_H-M   'P 1'
#
loop_
_entity.id
_entity.type
_entity.pdbx_description
1 polymer ?
#
loop_
_entity_poly.entity_id
_entity_poly.type
_entity_poly.pdbx_seq_one_letter_code
_entity_poly.pdbx_strand_id
1 'polypeptide(L)'
;MTTINETALGPLEKEGRLLNAILKGETTKPNRFGFRGDIALKWQEQLADEKRPPDFSLEGILTIAQQGEPTIPVLVGYIHSFAYLENVVDVLGNLLSPDGVYLIYANNIDILAKYQMTYRSIPFAVLPCDESTVWKETIDLLGIDKNDIRKLDTAGKLDYVLDELAEYKFDFTPTTFEDVLAKAGPIKNRNENRPV
;
A
#
# COMPACT_ATOMS: atom_id res chain seq x y z
N MET A 1 -13.46 13.41 -17.42
CA MET A 1 -13.47 12.12 -16.75
C MET A 1 -12.04 11.63 -16.72
N THR A 2 -11.47 11.43 -15.55
CA THR A 2 -10.11 10.92 -15.39
C THR A 2 -10.12 9.42 -15.61
N THR A 3 -9.42 8.98 -16.64
CA THR A 3 -9.29 7.55 -16.91
C THR A 3 -8.03 7.01 -16.25
N ILE A 4 -8.07 5.77 -15.75
CA ILE A 4 -6.92 5.14 -15.09
C ILE A 4 -5.67 5.11 -15.98
N ASN A 5 -5.86 5.01 -17.30
CA ASN A 5 -4.79 4.98 -18.30
C ASN A 5 -4.02 6.29 -18.41
N GLU A 6 -4.57 7.40 -17.92
CA GLU A 6 -3.94 8.72 -17.90
C GLU A 6 -3.26 9.02 -16.56
N THR A 7 -3.06 8.00 -15.72
CA THR A 7 -2.45 8.11 -14.39
C THR A 7 -1.32 7.10 -14.22
N ALA A 8 -0.51 7.26 -13.17
CA ALA A 8 0.52 6.31 -12.77
C ALA A 8 0.00 4.88 -12.51
N LEU A 9 -1.31 4.67 -12.32
CA LEU A 9 -1.92 3.34 -12.13
C LEU A 9 -2.21 2.60 -13.45
N GLY A 10 -2.16 3.31 -14.60
CA GLY A 10 -2.47 2.75 -15.91
C GLY A 10 -1.62 1.52 -16.29
N PRO A 11 -0.29 1.54 -16.11
CA PRO A 11 0.55 0.36 -16.37
C PRO A 11 0.13 -0.87 -15.55
N LEU A 12 -0.21 -0.69 -14.27
CA LEU A 12 -0.64 -1.77 -13.38
C LEU A 12 -1.99 -2.37 -13.80
N GLU A 13 -2.93 -1.53 -14.25
CA GLU A 13 -4.21 -1.99 -14.82
C GLU A 13 -3.97 -2.80 -16.09
N LYS A 14 -3.11 -2.31 -17.00
CA LYS A 14 -2.78 -3.00 -18.25
C LYS A 14 -2.12 -4.36 -18.01
N GLU A 15 -1.31 -4.47 -16.96
CA GLU A 15 -0.67 -5.72 -16.53
C GLU A 15 -1.61 -6.62 -15.71
N GLY A 16 -2.85 -6.20 -15.44
CA GLY A 16 -3.82 -6.97 -14.67
C GLY A 16 -3.47 -7.12 -13.19
N ARG A 17 -2.62 -6.23 -12.66
CA ARG A 17 -2.12 -6.31 -11.27
C ARG A 17 -3.07 -5.72 -10.25
N LEU A 18 -4.03 -4.89 -10.65
CA LEU A 18 -5.01 -4.28 -9.76
C LEU A 18 -6.14 -5.28 -9.47
N LEU A 19 -6.11 -5.87 -8.27
CA LEU A 19 -6.99 -6.94 -7.84
C LEU A 19 -7.90 -6.49 -6.69
N ASN A 20 -8.98 -7.25 -6.46
CA ASN A 20 -9.86 -7.14 -5.28
C ASN A 20 -10.30 -5.69 -4.97
N ALA A 21 -10.63 -4.93 -6.01
CA ALA A 21 -10.91 -3.51 -5.88
C ALA A 21 -12.17 -3.25 -5.03
N ILE A 22 -11.99 -2.55 -3.92
CA ILE A 22 -13.05 -1.88 -3.15
C ILE A 22 -13.37 -0.53 -3.79
N LEU A 23 -12.35 0.15 -4.30
CA LEU A 23 -12.47 1.37 -5.09
C LEU A 23 -11.48 1.30 -6.26
N LYS A 24 -11.93 1.61 -7.47
CA LYS A 24 -11.09 1.81 -8.65
C LYS A 24 -11.81 2.79 -9.57
N GLY A 25 -11.63 4.09 -9.31
CA GLY A 25 -12.39 5.12 -9.99
C GLY A 25 -11.98 6.53 -9.62
N GLU A 26 -12.68 7.50 -10.19
CA GLU A 26 -12.53 8.90 -9.81
C GLU A 26 -12.81 9.10 -8.32
N THR A 27 -12.09 10.05 -7.73
CA THR A 27 -12.30 10.48 -6.35
C THR A 27 -13.21 11.71 -6.29
N THR A 28 -13.37 12.30 -5.10
CA THR A 28 -14.14 13.55 -4.96
C THR A 28 -13.36 14.77 -5.44
N LYS A 29 -12.04 14.63 -5.64
CA LYS A 29 -11.19 15.69 -6.17
C LYS A 29 -11.04 15.61 -7.70
N PRO A 30 -11.00 16.77 -8.38
CA PRO A 30 -10.84 16.80 -9.83
C PRO A 30 -9.51 16.18 -10.24
N ASN A 31 -9.51 15.48 -11.37
CA ASN A 31 -8.33 14.90 -11.99
C ASN A 31 -7.59 13.83 -11.15
N ARG A 32 -8.24 13.30 -10.10
CA ARG A 32 -7.66 12.32 -9.18
C ARG A 32 -8.39 10.99 -9.26
N PHE A 33 -7.61 9.93 -9.44
CA PHE A 33 -8.07 8.55 -9.48
C PHE A 33 -7.65 7.80 -8.22
N GLY A 34 -8.60 7.12 -7.57
CA GLY A 34 -8.38 6.38 -6.35
C GLY A 34 -8.37 4.88 -6.59
N PHE A 35 -7.49 4.18 -5.87
CA PHE A 35 -7.48 2.73 -5.82
C PHE A 35 -7.41 2.21 -4.39
N ARG A 36 -8.34 1.31 -4.07
CA ARG A 36 -8.34 0.48 -2.86
C ARG A 36 -8.55 -0.97 -3.26
N GLY A 37 -7.62 -1.85 -2.89
CA GLY A 37 -7.63 -3.26 -3.31
C GLY A 37 -6.27 -3.89 -3.05
N ASP A 38 -5.83 -4.77 -3.94
CA ASP A 38 -4.52 -5.40 -3.85
C ASP A 38 -3.73 -5.19 -5.15
N ILE A 39 -2.40 -5.21 -5.05
CA ILE A 39 -1.49 -5.20 -6.20
C ILE A 39 -0.74 -6.53 -6.25
N ALA A 40 -0.92 -7.28 -7.33
CA ALA A 40 -0.14 -8.50 -7.57
C ALA A 40 1.35 -8.16 -7.70
N LEU A 41 2.19 -8.75 -6.83
CA LEU A 41 3.65 -8.58 -6.89
C LEU A 41 4.28 -9.65 -7.76
N LYS A 42 3.88 -10.91 -7.55
CA LYS A 42 4.39 -12.07 -8.29
C LYS A 42 3.25 -12.99 -8.72
N TRP A 43 3.30 -13.44 -9.97
CA TRP A 43 2.36 -14.44 -10.49
C TRP A 43 2.90 -15.86 -10.28
N GLN A 44 2.00 -16.81 -10.10
CA GLN A 44 2.37 -18.23 -10.12
C GLN A 44 2.75 -18.63 -11.55
N GLU A 45 3.55 -19.70 -11.70
CA GLU A 45 3.76 -20.32 -13.00
C GLU A 45 2.42 -20.76 -13.59
N GLN A 46 2.15 -20.30 -14.81
CA GLN A 46 0.91 -20.60 -15.51
C GLN A 46 0.95 -22.06 -15.98
N LEU A 47 0.02 -22.88 -15.48
CA LEU A 47 -0.23 -24.22 -16.01
C LEU A 47 -1.46 -24.14 -16.92
N ALA A 48 -1.24 -24.23 -18.23
CA ALA A 48 -2.28 -24.17 -19.27
C ALA A 48 -3.15 -22.89 -19.19
N ASP A 49 -4.44 -22.99 -19.52
CA ASP A 49 -5.35 -21.84 -19.64
C ASP A 49 -6.02 -21.42 -18.31
N GLU A 50 -5.58 -21.97 -17.18
CA GLU A 50 -6.14 -21.62 -15.87
C GLU A 50 -5.60 -20.27 -15.38
N LYS A 51 -6.50 -19.28 -15.21
CA LYS A 51 -6.15 -18.01 -14.58
C LYS A 51 -5.91 -18.23 -13.07
N ARG A 52 -4.65 -18.22 -12.67
CA ARG A 52 -4.24 -18.40 -11.27
C ARG A 52 -4.21 -17.08 -10.50
N PRO A 53 -4.51 -17.10 -9.19
CA PRO A 53 -4.22 -15.96 -8.33
C PRO A 53 -2.70 -15.68 -8.32
N PRO A 54 -2.29 -14.47 -7.92
CA PRO A 54 -0.87 -14.21 -7.68
C PRO A 54 -0.30 -15.17 -6.64
N ASP A 55 1.01 -15.39 -6.70
CA ASP A 55 1.78 -16.09 -5.67
C ASP A 55 1.69 -15.29 -4.36
N PHE A 56 1.93 -13.97 -4.46
CA PHE A 56 1.67 -13.02 -3.38
C PHE A 56 1.44 -11.60 -3.91
N SER A 57 0.84 -10.77 -3.06
CA SER A 57 0.42 -9.40 -3.35
C SER A 57 0.87 -8.42 -2.27
N LEU A 58 0.87 -7.14 -2.63
CA LEU A 58 0.79 -6.02 -1.70
C LEU A 58 -0.71 -5.76 -1.44
N GLU A 59 -1.17 -5.98 -0.22
CA GLU A 59 -2.59 -6.07 0.09
C GLU A 59 -3.14 -4.82 0.78
N GLY A 60 -4.46 -4.63 0.69
CA GLY A 60 -5.16 -3.57 1.41
C GLY A 60 -4.70 -2.18 1.01
N ILE A 61 -4.28 -2.02 -0.25
CA ILE A 61 -3.76 -0.79 -0.83
C ILE A 61 -4.70 0.37 -0.56
N LEU A 62 -4.13 1.50 -0.20
CA LEU A 62 -4.75 2.81 -0.26
C LEU A 62 -3.84 3.70 -1.09
N THR A 63 -4.30 4.15 -2.25
CA THR A 63 -3.50 5.06 -3.09
C THR A 63 -4.38 5.96 -3.93
N ILE A 64 -3.83 7.10 -4.31
CA ILE A 64 -4.37 7.99 -5.33
C ILE A 64 -3.33 8.19 -6.44
N ALA A 65 -3.77 8.58 -7.61
CA ALA A 65 -2.91 9.05 -8.68
C ALA A 65 -3.56 10.26 -9.36
N GLN A 66 -2.73 11.22 -9.74
CA GLN A 66 -3.15 12.43 -10.43
C GLN A 66 -3.06 12.21 -11.94
N GLN A 67 -4.05 12.70 -12.70
CA GLN A 67 -4.03 12.65 -14.14
C GLN A 67 -2.81 13.42 -14.70
N GLY A 68 -2.07 12.77 -15.59
CA GLY A 68 -0.87 13.31 -16.22
C GLY A 68 0.41 13.20 -15.40
N GLU A 69 0.31 12.85 -14.11
CA GLU A 69 1.48 12.67 -13.26
C GLU A 69 2.06 11.25 -13.40
N PRO A 70 3.39 11.11 -13.54
CA PRO A 70 4.02 9.81 -13.80
C PRO A 70 4.12 8.93 -12.55
N THR A 71 4.00 9.51 -11.36
CA THR A 71 4.24 8.83 -10.09
C THR A 71 3.04 8.89 -9.15
N ILE A 72 2.94 7.88 -8.29
CA ILE A 72 2.02 7.79 -7.17
C ILE A 72 2.58 8.65 -6.02
N PRO A 73 1.84 9.68 -5.56
CA PRO A 73 2.34 10.57 -4.51
C PRO A 73 2.29 9.95 -3.11
N VAL A 74 1.32 9.07 -2.85
CA VAL A 74 1.10 8.46 -1.53
C VAL A 74 0.53 7.05 -1.70
N LEU A 75 1.10 6.09 -0.98
CA LEU A 75 0.64 4.70 -0.98
C LEU A 75 0.74 4.09 0.41
N VAL A 76 -0.30 3.36 0.80
CA VAL A 76 -0.27 2.45 1.93
C VAL A 76 -0.52 1.03 1.46
N GLY A 77 0.16 0.05 2.02
CA GLY A 77 -0.13 -1.35 1.75
C GLY A 77 0.39 -2.28 2.83
N TYR A 78 0.10 -3.58 2.70
CA TYR A 78 0.54 -4.62 3.61
C TYR A 78 1.28 -5.75 2.88
N ILE A 79 2.38 -6.20 3.46
CA ILE A 79 3.14 -7.38 3.02
C ILE A 79 3.23 -8.43 4.12
N HIS A 80 3.05 -9.69 3.71
CA HIS A 80 3.17 -10.85 4.60
C HIS A 80 4.61 -11.10 5.07
N SER A 81 5.60 -10.69 4.29
CA SER A 81 7.01 -10.77 4.65
C SER A 81 7.68 -9.45 4.32
N PHE A 82 8.47 -8.90 5.23
CA PHE A 82 9.28 -7.71 4.98
C PHE A 82 10.20 -7.90 3.75
N ALA A 83 10.65 -9.13 3.48
CA ALA A 83 11.44 -9.44 2.29
C ALA A 83 10.74 -9.07 0.98
N TYR A 84 9.40 -9.06 0.96
CA TYR A 84 8.63 -8.70 -0.24
C TYR A 84 8.67 -7.21 -0.57
N LEU A 85 9.22 -6.36 0.29
CA LEU A 85 9.45 -4.95 -0.01
C LEU A 85 10.36 -4.77 -1.23
N GLU A 86 11.30 -5.71 -1.47
CA GLU A 86 12.08 -5.72 -2.71
C GLU A 86 11.16 -5.88 -3.94
N ASN A 87 10.21 -6.82 -3.91
CA ASN A 87 9.26 -7.02 -5.00
C ASN A 87 8.29 -5.84 -5.16
N VAL A 88 7.97 -5.13 -4.07
CA VAL A 88 7.23 -3.86 -4.15
C VAL A 88 8.00 -2.86 -5.00
N VAL A 89 9.30 -2.70 -4.78
CA VAL A 89 10.12 -1.77 -5.57
C VAL A 89 10.36 -2.29 -6.99
N ASP A 90 10.50 -3.60 -7.21
CA ASP A 90 10.61 -4.15 -8.57
C ASP A 90 9.36 -3.86 -9.42
N VAL A 91 8.18 -3.93 -8.82
CA VAL A 91 6.90 -3.73 -9.52
C VAL A 91 6.49 -2.26 -9.59
N LEU A 92 6.66 -1.52 -8.50
CA LEU A 92 6.16 -0.15 -8.37
C LEU A 92 7.25 0.92 -8.48
N GLY A 93 8.54 0.59 -8.39
CA GLY A 93 9.61 1.57 -8.20
C GLY A 93 9.63 2.70 -9.23
N ASN A 94 9.34 2.42 -10.50
CA ASN A 94 9.25 3.43 -11.56
C ASN A 94 8.01 4.34 -11.47
N LEU A 95 7.02 3.93 -10.67
CA LEU A 95 5.79 4.65 -10.36
C LEU A 95 5.87 5.35 -9.00
N LEU A 96 6.97 5.19 -8.26
CA LEU A 96 7.20 5.84 -6.98
C LEU A 96 8.24 6.96 -7.15
N SER A 97 8.21 7.94 -6.26
CA SER A 97 9.07 9.12 -6.26
C SER A 97 9.87 9.21 -4.96
N PRO A 98 11.12 9.71 -4.98
CA PRO A 98 11.87 10.03 -3.76
C PRO A 98 11.16 11.02 -2.82
N ASP A 99 10.24 11.83 -3.35
CA ASP A 99 9.47 12.83 -2.60
C ASP A 99 8.09 12.31 -2.15
N GLY A 100 7.75 11.05 -2.45
CA GLY A 100 6.47 10.46 -2.10
C GLY A 100 6.39 9.98 -0.65
N VAL A 101 5.17 9.68 -0.22
CA VAL A 101 4.89 9.16 1.14
C VAL A 101 4.41 7.72 1.07
N TYR A 102 5.27 6.78 1.44
CA TYR A 102 4.96 5.35 1.33
C TYR A 102 5.01 4.65 2.68
N LEU A 103 3.87 4.10 3.09
CA LEU A 103 3.70 3.39 4.35
C LEU A 103 3.42 1.91 4.07
N ILE A 104 4.27 1.03 4.58
CA ILE A 104 4.11 -0.40 4.43
C ILE A 104 3.92 -1.03 5.79
N TYR A 105 2.82 -1.76 5.94
CA TYR A 105 2.61 -2.64 7.06
C TYR A 105 3.25 -4.01 6.78
N ALA A 106 4.05 -4.52 7.70
CA ALA A 106 4.70 -5.82 7.56
C ALA A 106 4.27 -6.76 8.70
N ASN A 107 3.99 -8.02 8.37
CA ASN A 107 3.56 -9.00 9.37
C ASN A 107 4.70 -9.46 10.29
N ASN A 108 5.86 -9.77 9.70
CA ASN A 108 6.93 -10.50 10.37
C ASN A 108 8.03 -9.58 10.94
N ILE A 109 7.65 -8.40 11.42
CA ILE A 109 8.54 -7.52 12.18
C ILE A 109 8.05 -7.40 13.63
N ASP A 110 8.91 -6.90 14.53
CA ASP A 110 8.55 -6.69 15.94
C ASP A 110 7.32 -5.77 16.06
N ILE A 111 6.37 -6.11 16.94
CA ILE A 111 5.09 -5.40 17.10
C ILE A 111 5.25 -3.97 17.66
N LEU A 112 6.42 -3.66 18.22
CA LEU A 112 6.77 -2.33 18.69
C LEU A 112 7.69 -1.58 17.71
N ALA A 113 8.13 -2.24 16.63
CA ALA A 113 9.04 -1.62 15.67
C ALA A 113 8.36 -0.48 14.91
N LYS A 114 9.13 0.57 14.66
CA LYS A 114 8.79 1.63 13.72
C LYS A 114 10.04 1.98 12.95
N TYR A 115 10.03 1.74 11.64
CA TYR A 115 11.18 1.94 10.80
C TYR A 115 10.93 3.03 9.78
N GLN A 116 11.97 3.81 9.53
CA GLN A 116 12.04 4.69 8.38
C GLN A 116 13.31 4.33 7.60
N MET A 117 13.18 4.16 6.30
CA MET A 117 14.29 3.73 5.45
C MET A 117 14.18 4.32 4.06
N THR A 118 15.29 4.31 3.33
CA THR A 118 15.30 4.55 1.89
C THR A 118 15.86 3.30 1.23
N TYR A 119 15.09 2.71 0.32
CA TYR A 119 15.50 1.52 -0.42
C TYR A 119 15.42 1.82 -1.92
N ARG A 120 16.55 1.70 -2.62
CA ARG A 120 16.70 2.05 -4.05
C ARG A 120 16.12 3.45 -4.36
N SER A 121 16.46 4.43 -3.53
CA SER A 121 16.02 5.84 -3.62
C SER A 121 14.54 6.11 -3.31
N ILE A 122 13.77 5.10 -2.89
CA ILE A 122 12.37 5.27 -2.50
C ILE A 122 12.25 5.28 -0.97
N PRO A 123 11.63 6.31 -0.36
CA PRO A 123 11.42 6.37 1.08
C PRO A 123 10.30 5.43 1.51
N PHE A 124 10.47 4.74 2.64
CA PHE A 124 9.42 3.93 3.25
C PHE A 124 9.37 4.16 4.75
N ALA A 125 8.16 4.32 5.28
CA ALA A 125 7.84 4.02 6.66
C ALA A 125 7.34 2.58 6.75
N VAL A 126 7.86 1.79 7.68
CA VAL A 126 7.46 0.39 7.87
C VAL A 126 7.01 0.17 9.31
N LEU A 127 5.77 -0.32 9.46
CA LEU A 127 5.12 -0.57 10.74
C LEU A 127 4.59 -2.00 10.82
N PRO A 128 4.47 -2.60 12.01
CA PRO A 128 3.87 -3.91 12.18
C PRO A 128 2.36 -3.83 11.93
N CYS A 129 1.78 -4.90 11.41
CA CYS A 129 0.32 -5.11 11.42
C CYS A 129 0.04 -6.59 11.67
N ASP A 130 -0.51 -6.87 12.84
CA ASP A 130 -0.81 -8.24 13.27
C ASP A 130 -2.25 -8.62 12.89
N GLU A 131 -3.24 -8.29 13.73
CA GLU A 131 -4.62 -8.76 13.54
C GLU A 131 -5.57 -7.71 12.92
N SER A 132 -5.08 -6.48 12.69
CA SER A 132 -5.84 -5.32 12.24
C SER A 132 -5.83 -5.14 10.72
N THR A 133 -6.53 -4.15 10.16
CA THR A 133 -6.53 -3.86 8.72
C THR A 133 -5.69 -2.62 8.42
N VAL A 134 -5.12 -2.55 7.21
CA VAL A 134 -4.37 -1.36 6.73
C VAL A 134 -5.19 -0.08 6.95
N TRP A 135 -6.48 -0.11 6.62
CA TRP A 135 -7.39 1.01 6.82
C TRP A 135 -7.46 1.48 8.28
N LYS A 136 -7.65 0.53 9.22
CA LYS A 136 -7.77 0.86 10.64
C LYS A 136 -6.43 1.39 11.19
N GLU A 137 -5.33 0.69 10.93
CA GLU A 137 -4.01 1.11 11.39
C GLU A 137 -3.62 2.48 10.86
N THR A 138 -3.98 2.81 9.60
CA THR A 138 -3.68 4.12 9.01
C THR A 138 -4.48 5.23 9.68
N ILE A 139 -5.78 5.03 9.93
CA ILE A 139 -6.63 5.99 10.64
C ILE A 139 -6.11 6.22 12.07
N ASP A 140 -5.77 5.14 12.76
CA ASP A 140 -5.29 5.20 14.14
C ASP A 140 -3.91 5.91 14.21
N LEU A 141 -3.02 5.64 13.24
CA LEU A 141 -1.72 6.31 13.09
C LEU A 141 -1.87 7.83 12.87
N LEU A 142 -2.81 8.23 12.01
CA LEU A 142 -3.07 9.64 11.68
C LEU A 142 -3.90 10.35 12.77
N GLY A 143 -4.43 9.62 13.75
CA GLY A 143 -5.30 10.19 14.78
C GLY A 143 -6.62 10.73 14.25
N ILE A 144 -7.11 10.20 13.12
CA ILE A 144 -8.35 10.66 12.48
C ILE A 144 -9.56 10.24 13.30
N ASP A 145 -10.44 11.20 13.65
CA ASP A 145 -11.71 10.88 14.30
C ASP A 145 -12.63 10.18 13.27
N LYS A 146 -13.19 9.04 13.67
CA LYS A 146 -14.14 8.28 12.84
C LYS A 146 -15.35 9.12 12.42
N ASN A 147 -15.72 10.14 13.20
CA ASN A 147 -16.83 11.04 12.89
C ASN A 147 -16.54 11.94 11.69
N ASP A 148 -15.28 12.33 11.46
CA ASP A 148 -14.89 13.19 10.34
C ASP A 148 -15.12 12.49 9.00
N ILE A 149 -14.84 11.18 8.97
CA ILE A 149 -14.97 10.37 7.77
C ILE A 149 -16.33 9.65 7.67
N ARG A 150 -17.16 9.65 8.72
CA ARG A 150 -18.39 8.82 8.80
C ARG A 150 -19.39 9.11 7.68
N LYS A 151 -19.53 10.39 7.31
CA LYS A 151 -20.51 10.86 6.32
C LYS A 151 -19.98 10.82 4.87
N LEU A 152 -18.69 10.57 4.69
CA LEU A 152 -18.06 10.51 3.38
C LEU A 152 -18.36 9.15 2.71
N ASP A 153 -18.45 9.17 1.39
CA ASP A 153 -18.50 7.96 0.57
C ASP A 153 -17.11 7.30 0.48
N THR A 154 -16.99 6.16 -0.21
CA THR A 154 -15.72 5.42 -0.29
C THR A 154 -14.59 6.26 -0.88
N ALA A 155 -14.90 7.09 -1.89
CA ALA A 155 -13.95 7.98 -2.54
C ALA A 155 -13.53 9.14 -1.62
N GLY A 156 -14.48 9.83 -0.99
CA GLY A 156 -14.19 10.95 -0.09
C GLY A 156 -13.44 10.50 1.16
N LYS A 157 -13.72 9.29 1.67
CA LYS A 157 -12.95 8.69 2.77
C LYS A 157 -11.49 8.45 2.35
N LEU A 158 -11.27 7.96 1.14
CA LEU A 158 -9.92 7.73 0.62
C LEU A 158 -9.17 9.06 0.46
N ASP A 159 -9.81 10.09 -0.11
CA ASP A 159 -9.24 11.42 -0.23
C ASP A 159 -8.79 11.95 1.13
N TYR A 160 -9.70 11.96 2.12
CA TYR A 160 -9.42 12.46 3.46
C TYR A 160 -8.19 11.76 4.08
N VAL A 161 -8.18 10.42 4.10
CA VAL A 161 -7.09 9.66 4.72
C VAL A 161 -5.76 9.88 4.01
N LEU A 162 -5.75 9.92 2.67
CA LEU A 162 -4.51 10.04 1.90
C LEU A 162 -3.98 11.46 1.81
N ASP A 163 -4.83 12.48 1.89
CA ASP A 163 -4.36 13.87 2.00
C ASP A 163 -3.68 14.10 3.36
N GLU A 164 -4.30 13.64 4.46
CA GLU A 164 -3.69 13.69 5.79
C GLU A 164 -2.36 12.91 5.84
N LEU A 165 -2.32 11.72 5.23
CA LEU A 165 -1.09 10.94 5.16
C LEU A 165 -0.01 11.60 4.32
N ALA A 166 -0.35 12.21 3.19
CA ALA A 166 0.62 12.89 2.32
C ALA A 166 1.34 14.05 3.01
N GLU A 167 0.73 14.62 4.06
CA GLU A 167 1.32 15.68 4.89
C GLU A 167 1.96 15.13 6.18
N TYR A 168 1.80 13.84 6.47
CA TYR A 168 2.29 13.21 7.69
C TYR A 168 3.81 13.10 7.70
N LYS A 169 4.42 13.58 8.79
CA LYS A 169 5.86 13.49 9.01
C LYS A 169 6.19 12.31 9.92
N PHE A 170 6.74 11.26 9.33
CA PHE A 170 7.33 10.18 10.07
C PHE A 170 8.59 10.66 10.80
N ASP A 171 8.66 10.38 12.09
CA ASP A 171 9.83 10.59 12.96
C ASP A 171 10.19 9.26 13.63
N PHE A 172 10.47 8.26 12.80
CA PHE A 172 10.87 6.93 13.24
C PHE A 172 12.38 6.78 13.15
N THR A 173 12.93 5.79 13.87
CA THR A 173 14.37 5.55 13.84
C THR A 173 14.79 5.15 12.42
N PRO A 174 15.74 5.88 11.80
CA PRO A 174 16.27 5.50 10.50
C PRO A 174 17.00 4.16 10.56
N THR A 175 16.83 3.33 9.53
CA THR A 175 17.46 2.01 9.41
C THR A 175 17.67 1.64 7.95
N THR A 176 18.45 0.59 7.69
CA THR A 176 18.61 0.02 6.35
C THR A 176 17.62 -1.12 6.10
N PHE A 177 17.41 -1.47 4.82
CA PHE A 177 16.62 -2.63 4.43
C PHE A 177 17.23 -3.91 5.01
N GLU A 178 18.55 -4.05 4.91
CA GLU A 178 19.30 -5.21 5.37
C GLU A 178 19.17 -5.41 6.89
N ASP A 179 19.23 -4.33 7.67
CA ASP A 179 19.09 -4.37 9.13
C ASP A 179 17.68 -4.81 9.56
N VAL A 180 16.64 -4.38 8.84
CA VAL A 180 15.26 -4.80 9.14
C VAL A 180 15.03 -6.24 8.70
N LEU A 181 15.56 -6.64 7.54
CA LEU A 181 15.48 -8.01 7.05
C LEU A 181 16.14 -8.99 8.01
N ALA A 182 17.30 -8.63 8.57
CA ALA A 182 18.01 -9.46 9.56
C ALA A 182 17.24 -9.63 10.88
N LYS A 183 16.36 -8.68 11.23
CA LYS A 183 15.50 -8.72 12.43
C LYS A 183 14.13 -9.35 12.16
N ALA A 184 13.78 -9.58 10.90
CA ALA A 184 12.49 -10.11 10.52
C ALA A 184 12.30 -11.53 11.08
N GLY A 185 11.17 -11.74 11.74
CA GLY A 185 10.79 -13.03 12.31
C GLY A 185 10.17 -13.97 11.27
N PRO A 186 9.67 -15.13 11.72
CA PRO A 186 8.86 -16.00 10.88
C PRO A 186 7.56 -15.30 10.47
N ILE A 187 7.06 -15.62 9.28
CA ILE A 187 5.73 -15.18 8.81
C ILE A 187 4.67 -15.81 9.72
N LYS A 188 3.75 -14.98 10.24
CA LYS A 188 2.65 -15.42 11.09
C LYS A 188 1.37 -15.53 10.27
N ASN A 189 0.54 -16.52 10.57
CA ASN A 189 -0.78 -16.61 9.96
C ASN A 189 -1.74 -15.65 10.67
N ARG A 190 -2.05 -14.53 10.01
CA ARG A 190 -2.99 -13.50 10.51
C ARG A 190 -4.40 -14.02 10.81
N ASN A 191 -4.80 -15.15 10.22
CA ASN A 191 -6.12 -15.74 10.43
C ASN A 191 -6.14 -16.84 11.50
N GLU A 192 -5.00 -17.18 12.11
CA GLU A 192 -4.89 -18.30 13.06
C GLU A 192 -5.83 -18.15 14.28
N ASN A 193 -6.07 -16.91 14.72
CA ASN A 193 -6.90 -16.62 15.89
C ASN A 193 -8.28 -16.01 15.56
N ARG A 194 -8.65 -15.89 14.28
CA ARG A 194 -9.96 -15.33 13.91
C ARG A 194 -11.04 -16.39 14.13
N PRO A 195 -12.14 -16.08 14.86
CA PRO A 195 -13.27 -16.99 14.93
C PRO A 195 -13.85 -17.19 13.52
N VAL A 196 -13.99 -18.46 13.13
CA VAL A 196 -14.63 -18.90 11.87
C VAL A 196 -16.11 -18.57 11.83
#